data_AF-A0A2R3INR1-F1
#
_entry.id   AF-A0A2R3INR1-F1
#
_cell.length_a   1.000
_cell.length_b   1.000
_cell.length_c   1.000
_cell.angle_alpha   90.00
_cell.angle_beta   90.00
_cell.angle_gamma   90.00
#
_symmetry.space_group_name_H-M   'P 1'
#
loop_
_entity.id
_entity.type
_entity.pdbx_description
1 polymer ?
#
loop_
_entity_poly.entity_id
_entity_poly.type
_entity_poly.pdbx_seq_one_letter_code
_entity_poly.pdbx_strand_id
1 'polypeptide(L)' 'MNLTDPKQDDRIRAALRNADKRGQLQVVAAITGIAGGVQELRKIMNSTGELSIMDRGMLALHLS' A
#
# COMPACT_ATOMS: atom_id res chain seq x y z
N MET A 1 -3.63 13.75 -7.26
CA MET A 1 -3.13 12.36 -7.20
C MET A 1 -2.83 11.92 -8.61
N ASN A 2 -1.62 11.45 -8.92
CA ASN A 2 -1.27 11.00 -10.28
C ASN A 2 -1.01 9.48 -10.24
N LEU A 3 -2.03 8.69 -10.58
CA LEU A 3 -2.03 7.22 -10.42
C LEU A 3 -1.08 6.50 -11.39
N THR A 4 -0.48 7.23 -12.33
CA THR A 4 0.52 6.72 -13.28
C THR A 4 1.94 7.13 -12.91
N ASP A 5 2.15 7.90 -11.84
CA ASP A 5 3.48 8.32 -11.40
C ASP A 5 4.17 7.15 -10.67
N PRO A 6 5.34 6.67 -11.14
CA PRO A 6 6.11 5.62 -10.46
C PRO A 6 6.49 5.98 -9.02
N LYS A 7 6.64 7.28 -8.72
CA LYS A 7 6.93 7.77 -7.35
C LYS A 7 5.77 7.50 -6.38
N GLN A 8 4.56 7.30 -6.89
CA GLN A 8 3.38 6.94 -6.11
C GLN A 8 3.58 5.56 -5.46
N ASP A 9 4.14 4.60 -6.20
CA ASP A 9 4.38 3.24 -5.69
C ASP A 9 5.42 3.25 -4.58
N ASP A 10 6.49 4.03 -4.73
CA ASP A 10 7.50 4.17 -3.68
C ASP A 10 6.95 4.82 -2.41
N ARG A 11 6.04 5.80 -2.56
CA ARG A 11 5.35 6.40 -1.41
C ARG A 11 4.43 5.40 -0.71
N ILE A 12 3.66 4.62 -1.48
CA ILE A 12 2.81 3.56 -0.94
C ILE A 12 3.67 2.54 -0.17
N ARG A 13 4.77 2.06 -0.77
CA ARG A 13 5.70 1.14 -0.10
C ARG A 13 6.29 1.74 1.18
N ALA A 14 6.70 3.01 1.14
CA ALA A 14 7.23 3.70 2.32
C ALA A 14 6.18 3.84 3.43
N ALA A 15 4.94 4.18 3.09
CA ALA A 15 3.83 4.26 4.04
C ALA A 15 3.52 2.89 4.66
N LEU A 16 3.51 1.82 3.85
CA LEU A 16 3.34 0.46 4.34
C LEU A 16 4.48 0.02 5.28
N ARG A 17 5.74 0.35 4.97
CA ARG A 17 6.89 0.10 5.87
C ARG A 17 6.75 0.84 7.20
N ASN A 18 6.26 2.08 7.16
CA ASN A 18 6.02 2.86 8.37
C ASN A 18 4.87 2.28 9.20
N ALA A 19 3.78 1.85 8.56
CA ALA A 19 2.69 1.16 9.22
C ALA A 19 3.15 -0.18 9.83
N ASP A 20 4.02 -0.93 9.15
CA ASP A 20 4.59 -2.19 9.65
C ASP A 20 5.42 -1.96 10.92
N LYS A 21 6.33 -0.98 10.87
CA LYS A 21 7.17 -0.59 12.02
C LYS A 21 6.35 -0.17 13.24
N ARG A 22 5.15 0.37 13.03
CA ARG A 22 4.23 0.80 14.09
C ARG A 22 3.28 -0.31 14.55
N GLY A 23 3.34 -1.51 13.97
CA GLY A 23 2.40 -2.59 14.26
C GLY A 23 0.98 -2.34 13.73
N GLN A 24 0.83 -1.41 12.77
CA GLN A 24 -0.47 -0.92 12.27
C GLN A 24 -0.88 -1.55 10.94
N LEU A 25 -0.12 -2.52 10.41
CA LEU A 25 -0.44 -3.13 9.11
C LEU A 25 -1.83 -3.77 9.07
N GLN A 26 -2.30 -4.30 10.20
CA GLN A 26 -3.64 -4.90 10.32
C GLN A 26 -4.75 -3.85 10.24
N VAL A 27 -4.52 -2.65 10.75
CA VAL A 27 -5.45 -1.52 10.64
C VAL A 27 -5.53 -1.05 9.19
N VAL A 28 -4.38 -0.92 8.51
CA VAL A 28 -4.34 -0.56 7.10
C VAL A 28 -5.12 -1.58 6.27
N ALA A 29 -4.91 -2.88 6.48
CA ALA A 29 -5.62 -3.93 5.76
C ALA A 29 -7.15 -3.87 5.96
N ALA A 30 -7.58 -3.57 7.19
CA ALA A 30 -9.00 -3.44 7.51
C ALA A 30 -9.66 -2.23 6.84
N ILE A 31 -8.96 -1.09 6.79
CA ILE A 31 -9.47 0.14 6.19
C ILE A 31 -9.46 0.06 4.66
N THR A 32 -8.38 -0.49 4.07
CA THR A 32 -8.24 -0.57 2.62
C THR A 32 -9.13 -1.67 2.01
N GLY A 33 -9.52 -2.67 2.81
CA GLY A 33 -10.33 -3.80 2.32
C GLY A 33 -9.58 -4.67 1.31
N ILE A 34 -8.24 -4.62 1.30
CA ILE A 34 -7.42 -5.32 0.33
C ILE A 34 -7.62 -6.85 0.42
N ALA A 35 -7.86 -7.49 -0.72
CA ALA A 35 -7.95 -8.95 -0.79
C ALA A 35 -6.61 -9.58 -0.36
N GLY A 36 -6.65 -10.54 0.56
CA GLY A 36 -5.44 -11.14 1.16
C GLY A 36 -4.88 -10.37 2.37
N GLY A 37 -5.48 -9.21 2.73
CA GLY A 37 -5.22 -8.50 3.98
C GLY A 37 -3.74 -8.15 4.21
N VAL A 38 -3.26 -8.39 5.44
CA VAL A 38 -1.88 -8.09 5.87
C VAL A 38 -0.83 -8.77 5.00
N GLN A 39 -1.07 -10.01 4.55
CA GLN A 39 -0.11 -10.70 3.68
C GLN A 39 0.06 -9.97 2.36
N GLU A 40 -1.03 -9.49 1.77
CA GLU A 40 -0.97 -8.76 0.50
C GLU A 40 -0.26 -7.42 0.66
N LEU A 41 -0.52 -6.70 1.76
CA LEU A 41 0.24 -5.49 2.10
C LEU A 41 1.74 -5.76 2.24
N ARG A 42 2.13 -6.89 2.84
CA ARG A 42 3.55 -7.27 2.94
C ARG A 42 4.15 -7.60 1.58
N LYS A 43 3.40 -8.23 0.67
CA LYS A 43 3.88 -8.45 -0.71
C LYS A 43 4.09 -7.14 -1.44
N ILE A 44 3.12 -6.23 -1.40
CA ILE A 44 3.20 -4.91 -2.02
C ILE A 44 4.38 -4.09 -1.46
N MET A 45 4.56 -4.12 -0.14
CA MET A 45 5.65 -3.44 0.54
C MET A 45 7.05 -3.92 0.09
N ASN A 46 7.17 -5.21 -0.25
CA ASN A 46 8.41 -5.87 -0.62
C ASN A 46 8.56 -6.07 -2.15
N SER A 47 7.55 -5.72 -2.94
CA SER A 47 7.60 -5.84 -4.40
C SER A 47 8.36 -4.67 -5.02
N THR A 48 8.93 -4.91 -6.20
CA THR A 48 9.60 -3.89 -7.03
C THR A 48 8.81 -3.56 -8.30
N GLY A 49 7.80 -4.37 -8.63
CA GLY A 49 6.94 -4.18 -9.79
C GLY A 49 5.92 -3.07 -9.60
N GLU A 50 5.40 -2.56 -10.71
CA GLU A 50 4.31 -1.58 -10.71
C GLU A 50 3.08 -2.15 -10.00
N LEU A 51 2.46 -1.33 -9.16
CA LEU A 51 1.16 -1.64 -8.59
C LEU A 51 0.07 -1.42 -9.62
N SER A 52 -0.99 -2.25 -9.55
CA SER A 52 -2.16 -2.04 -10.39
C SER A 52 -2.76 -0.66 -10.11
N ILE A 53 -3.39 -0.03 -11.11
CA ILE A 53 -4.02 1.29 -10.95
C ILE A 53 -5.08 1.25 -9.85
N MET A 54 -5.81 0.14 -9.70
CA MET A 54 -6.80 -0.04 -8.64
C MET A 54 -6.15 -0.11 -7.26
N ASP A 55 -5.09 -0.91 -7.09
CA ASP A 55 -4.37 -1.00 -5.82
C ASP A 55 -3.72 0.34 -5.44
N ARG A 56 -3.14 1.04 -6.41
CA ARG A 56 -2.63 2.42 -6.21
C ARG A 56 -3.71 3.34 -5.70
N GLY A 57 -4.86 3.37 -6.38
CA GLY A 57 -5.96 4.27 -6.00
C GLY A 57 -6.45 3.97 -4.59
N MET A 58 -6.72 2.71 -4.31
CA MET A 58 -7.18 2.26 -3.00
C MET A 58 -6.16 2.58 -1.89
N LEU A 59 -4.90 2.20 -2.07
CA LEU A 59 -3.88 2.40 -1.04
C LEU A 59 -3.53 3.87 -0.86
N ALA A 60 -3.41 4.63 -1.96
CA ALA A 60 -3.04 6.04 -1.87
C ALA A 60 -4.14 6.92 -1.26
N LEU A 61 -5.41 6.52 -1.33
CA LEU A 61 -6.51 7.22 -0.66
C LEU A 61 -6.48 7.05 0.87
N HIS A 62 -5.96 5.93 1.35
CA HIS A 62 -5.98 5.58 2.79
C HIS A 62 -4.63 5.76 3.49
N LEU A 63 -3.54 5.89 2.72
CA LEU A 63 -2.16 6.03 3.23
C LEU A 63 -1.59 7.46 3.09
N SER A 64 -2.38 8.41 2.57
CA SER A 64 -1.99 9.81 2.39
C SER A 64 -1.91 10.60 3.69
#